data_AF-A0A259LNT3-F1
#
_entry.id   AF-A0A259LNT3-F1
#
_cell.length_a   1.000
_cell.length_b   1.000
_cell.length_c   1.000
_cell.angle_alpha   90.00
_cell.angle_beta   90.00
_cell.angle_gamma   90.00
#
_symmetry.space_group_name_H-M   'P 1'
#
loop_
_entity.id
_entity.type
_entity.pdbx_description
1 polymer ?
#
loop_
_entity_poly.entity_id
_entity_poly.type
_entity_poly.pdbx_seq_one_letter_code
_entity_poly.pdbx_strand_id
1 'polypeptide(L)'
;MDNLMSQATDLMIAGMGFVFVFLIILVFATGLMSKLILRFAPEPATPAKTPRAKPKAPASVDPDTAEAIKKAIAHYRSRQKK
;
A
#
# COMPACT_ATOMS: atom_id res chain seq x y z
N MET A 1 -26.82 3.75 -49.36
CA MET A 1 -26.32 4.29 -48.08
C MET A 1 -25.85 3.19 -47.14
N ASP A 2 -26.46 2.01 -47.18
CA ASP A 2 -26.11 0.88 -46.30
C ASP A 2 -24.66 0.36 -46.48
N ASN A 3 -24.13 0.41 -47.70
CA ASN A 3 -22.76 -0.03 -47.99
C ASN A 3 -21.68 0.84 -47.31
N LEU A 4 -21.88 2.16 -47.21
CA LEU A 4 -20.91 3.05 -46.58
C LEU A 4 -20.88 2.88 -45.06
N MET A 5 -22.04 2.67 -44.44
CA MET A 5 -22.13 2.41 -43.00
C MET A 5 -21.56 1.04 -42.64
N SER A 6 -21.79 0.02 -43.48
CA SER A 6 -21.14 -1.29 -43.31
C SER A 6 -19.61 -1.17 -43.41
N GLN A 7 -19.11 -0.43 -44.41
CA GLN A 7 -17.67 -0.25 -44.62
C GLN A 7 -17.02 0.58 -43.50
N ALA A 8 -17.70 1.60 -42.98
CA ALA A 8 -17.25 2.36 -41.82
C ALA A 8 -17.20 1.48 -40.55
N THR A 9 -18.16 0.57 -40.39
CA THR A 9 -18.21 -0.37 -39.27
C THR A 9 -17.08 -1.39 -39.35
N ASP A 10 -16.84 -1.97 -40.53
CA ASP A 10 -15.71 -2.88 -40.77
C ASP A 10 -14.37 -2.19 -40.51
N LEU A 11 -14.21 -0.94 -40.95
CA LEU A 11 -13.00 -0.16 -40.70
C LEU A 11 -12.79 0.12 -39.21
N MET A 12 -13.87 0.44 -38.48
CA MET A 12 -13.80 0.67 -37.04
C MET A 12 -13.43 -0.61 -36.29
N ILE A 13 -14.04 -1.74 -36.64
CA ILE A 13 -13.73 -3.05 -36.03
C ILE A 13 -12.29 -3.46 -36.36
N ALA A 14 -11.86 -3.31 -37.61
CA ALA A 14 -10.50 -3.66 -38.03
C ALA A 14 -9.45 -2.78 -37.33
N GLY A 15 -9.65 -1.46 -37.31
CA GLY A 15 -8.73 -0.53 -36.67
C GLY A 15 -8.70 -0.66 -35.16
N MET A 16 -9.87 -0.69 -34.52
CA MET A 16 -9.96 -0.79 -33.05
C MET A 16 -9.57 -2.19 -32.55
N GLY A 17 -9.89 -3.24 -33.30
CA GLY A 17 -9.49 -4.61 -33.00
C GLY A 17 -7.98 -4.80 -33.07
N PHE A 18 -7.32 -4.27 -34.10
CA PHE A 18 -5.86 -4.32 -34.22
C PHE A 18 -5.17 -3.61 -33.04
N VAL A 19 -5.62 -2.39 -32.71
CA VAL A 19 -5.08 -1.64 -31.57
C VAL A 19 -5.32 -2.40 -30.27
N PHE A 20 -6.50 -2.98 -30.06
CA PHE A 20 -6.82 -3.76 -28.86
C PHE A 20 -5.89 -4.97 -28.70
N VAL A 21 -5.68 -5.74 -29.76
CA VAL A 21 -4.75 -6.89 -29.77
C VAL A 21 -3.32 -6.42 -29.51
N PHE A 22 -2.90 -5.32 -30.14
CA PHE A 22 -1.58 -4.75 -29.93
C PHE A 22 -1.35 -4.33 -28.47
N LEU A 23 -2.34 -3.67 -27.85
CA LEU A 23 -2.28 -3.30 -26.44
C LEU A 23 -2.25 -4.54 -25.53
N ILE A 24 -3.05 -5.57 -25.80
CA ILE A 24 -2.98 -6.84 -25.06
C ILE A 24 -1.56 -7.40 -25.09
N ILE A 25 -0.95 -7.47 -26.28
CA ILE A 25 0.43 -7.94 -26.44
C ILE A 25 1.40 -7.07 -25.63
N LEU A 26 1.27 -5.74 -25.68
CA LEU A 26 2.11 -4.83 -24.90
C LEU A 26 1.94 -5.00 -23.39
N VAL A 27 0.72 -5.21 -22.90
CA VAL A 27 0.47 -5.48 -21.47
C VAL A 27 1.15 -6.77 -21.03
N PHE A 28 1.08 -7.83 -21.85
CA PHE A 28 1.80 -9.07 -21.56
C PHE A 28 3.31 -8.89 -21.66
N ALA A 29 3.82 -8.16 -22.66
CA ALA A 29 5.24 -7.91 -22.82
C ALA A 29 5.82 -7.10 -21.65
N THR A 30 5.14 -6.04 -21.24
CA THR A 30 5.54 -5.23 -20.07
C THR A 30 5.41 -6.01 -18.76
N GLY A 31 4.38 -6.84 -18.61
CA GLY A 31 4.23 -7.75 -17.47
C GLY A 31 5.33 -8.82 -17.43
N LEU A 32 5.70 -9.38 -18.57
CA LEU A 32 6.82 -10.31 -18.69
C LEU A 32 8.12 -9.61 -18.35
N MET A 33 8.37 -8.41 -18.88
CA MET A 33 9.52 -7.60 -18.54
C MET A 33 9.58 -7.34 -17.02
N SER A 34 8.46 -7.00 -16.37
CA SER A 34 8.39 -6.85 -14.92
C SER A 34 8.79 -8.12 -14.17
N LYS A 35 8.29 -9.29 -14.59
CA LYS A 35 8.67 -10.58 -14.00
C LYS A 35 10.12 -10.97 -14.27
N LEU A 36 10.62 -10.73 -15.48
CA LEU A 36 12.00 -10.99 -15.85
C LEU A 36 12.94 -10.10 -15.05
N ILE A 37 12.64 -8.81 -14.90
CA ILE A 37 13.41 -7.89 -14.06
C ILE A 37 13.42 -8.39 -12.61
N LEU A 38 12.27 -8.68 -12.00
CA LEU A 38 12.20 -9.21 -10.63
C LEU A 38 12.95 -10.54 -10.44
N ARG A 39 13.04 -11.37 -11.49
CA ARG A 39 13.68 -12.70 -11.45
C ARG A 39 15.18 -12.65 -11.71
N PHE A 40 15.64 -11.83 -12.66
CA PHE A 40 17.02 -11.77 -13.12
C PHE A 40 17.82 -10.61 -12.51
N ALA A 41 17.12 -9.55 -12.07
CA ALA A 41 17.66 -8.50 -11.22
C ALA A 41 16.83 -8.48 -9.92
N PRO A 42 17.04 -9.44 -9.00
CA PRO A 42 16.45 -9.33 -7.68
C PRO A 42 16.85 -7.97 -7.15
N GLU A 43 15.83 -7.13 -6.93
CA GLU A 43 16.01 -5.82 -6.31
C GLU A 43 16.89 -6.07 -5.07
N PRO A 44 18.08 -5.45 -4.94
CA PRO A 44 18.88 -5.59 -3.74
C PRO A 44 17.95 -5.17 -2.61
N ALA A 45 17.55 -6.15 -1.79
CA ALA A 45 16.35 -6.11 -0.96
C ALA A 45 16.00 -4.66 -0.61
N THR A 46 14.96 -4.08 -1.26
CA THR A 46 14.34 -2.89 -0.69
C THR A 46 14.15 -3.27 0.76
N PRO A 47 14.81 -2.59 1.72
CA PRO A 47 14.81 -3.05 3.09
C PRO A 47 13.35 -3.25 3.44
N ALA A 48 12.97 -4.53 3.64
CA ALA A 48 11.59 -4.96 3.72
C ALA A 48 10.91 -3.93 4.59
N LYS A 49 9.93 -3.17 4.06
CA LYS A 49 9.31 -2.03 4.77
C LYS A 49 9.16 -2.48 6.20
N THR A 50 10.07 -2.01 7.06
CA THR A 50 10.27 -2.63 8.36
C THR A 50 8.90 -2.55 8.99
N PRO A 51 8.31 -3.66 9.50
CA PRO A 51 7.00 -3.60 10.11
C PRO A 51 7.03 -2.40 11.04
N ARG A 52 6.25 -1.36 10.69
CA ARG A 52 6.34 -0.05 11.34
C ARG A 52 6.34 -0.34 12.82
N ALA A 53 7.45 -0.05 13.49
CA ALA A 53 7.68 -0.55 14.83
C ALA A 53 6.41 -0.30 15.63
N LYS A 54 5.75 -1.37 16.11
CA LYS A 54 4.60 -1.21 16.99
C LYS A 54 5.06 -0.23 18.07
N PRO A 55 4.27 0.82 18.39
CA PRO A 55 4.64 1.75 19.44
C PRO A 55 5.10 0.93 20.64
N LYS A 56 6.35 1.12 21.05
CA LYS A 56 6.93 0.40 22.17
C LYS A 56 5.95 0.58 23.32
N ALA A 57 5.41 -0.52 23.85
CA ALA A 57 4.54 -0.44 25.02
C ALA A 57 5.26 0.44 26.06
N PRO A 58 4.54 1.38 26.71
CA PRO A 58 5.17 2.24 27.70
C PRO A 58 5.93 1.35 28.68
N ALA A 59 7.19 1.71 28.94
CA ALA A 59 8.04 0.95 29.85
C ALA A 59 7.24 0.62 31.12
N SER A 60 7.27 -0.65 31.53
CA SER A 60 6.60 -1.09 32.75
C SER A 60 7.02 -0.14 33.87
N VAL A 61 6.06 0.65 34.36
CA VAL A 61 6.32 1.61 35.41
C VAL A 61 6.73 0.82 36.64
N ASP A 62 7.91 1.12 37.16
CA ASP A 62 8.46 0.48 38.35
C ASP A 62 7.45 0.61 39.50
N PRO A 63 7.18 -0.47 40.27
CA PRO A 63 6.13 -0.48 41.28
C PRO A 63 6.27 0.65 42.31
N ASP A 64 7.50 1.02 42.66
CA ASP A 64 7.78 2.14 43.57
C ASP A 64 7.35 3.48 42.97
N THR A 65 7.54 3.66 41.66
CA THR A 65 7.09 4.86 40.96
C THR A 65 5.57 4.93 40.91
N ALA A 66 4.90 3.79 40.68
CA ALA A 66 3.44 3.73 40.69
C ALA A 66 2.86 4.03 42.09
N GLU A 67 3.51 3.57 43.16
CA GLU A 67 3.11 3.87 44.53
C GLU A 67 3.34 5.35 44.89
N ALA A 68 4.47 5.92 44.49
CA ALA A 68 4.75 7.34 44.66
C ALA A 68 3.70 8.23 43.96
N ILE A 69 3.31 7.88 42.73
CA ILE A 69 2.25 8.59 41.99
C ILE A 69 0.91 8.46 42.71
N LYS A 70 0.52 7.27 43.19
CA LYS A 70 -0.71 7.08 43.96
C LYS A 70 -0.74 7.94 45.22
N LYS A 71 0.37 7.99 45.97
CA LYS A 71 0.50 8.82 47.17
C LYS A 71 0.41 10.31 46.86
N ALA A 72 1.04 10.75 45.77
CA ALA A 72 0.97 12.14 45.31
C ALA A 72 -0.46 12.55 44.94
N ILE A 73 -1.19 11.69 44.20
CA ILE A 73 -2.60 11.94 43.83
C ILE A 73 -3.49 11.99 45.08
N ALA A 74 -3.32 11.06 46.03
CA ALA A 74 -4.08 11.05 47.28
C ALA A 74 -3.86 12.34 48.09
N HIS A 75 -2.62 12.81 48.18
CA HIS A 75 -2.26 14.05 48.86
C HIS A 75 -2.78 15.30 48.15
N TYR A 76 -2.78 15.33 46.82
CA TYR A 76 -3.38 16.42 46.05
C TYR A 76 -4.90 16.48 46.26
N ARG A 77 -5.57 15.32 46.20
CA ARG A 77 -7.03 15.24 46.37
C ARG A 77 -7.48 15.58 47.77
N SER A 78 -6.71 15.23 48.81
CA SER A 78 -7.02 15.65 50.18
C SER A 78 -6.81 17.15 50.41
N ARG A 79 -5.82 17.77 49.72
CA ARG A 79 -5.64 19.23 49.71
C ARG A 79 -6.74 19.98 48.96
N GLN A 80 -7.25 19.42 47.87
CA GLN A 80 -8.31 20.03 47.05
C GLN A 80 -9.72 19.87 47.63
N LYS A 81 -9.91 19.02 48.64
CA LYS A 81 -11.21 18.80 49.30
C LYS A 81 -11.38 19.56 50.63
N LYS A 82 -10.46 20.48 50.93
CA LYS A 82 -10.57 21.48 52.00
C LYS A 82 -10.81 22.84 51.38
#